data_AF-A0A2P4SD54-F1
#
_entry.id   AF-A0A2P4SD54-F1
#
_cell.length_a   1.000
_cell.length_b   1.000
_cell.length_c   1.000
_cell.angle_alpha   90.00
_cell.angle_beta   90.00
_cell.angle_gamma   90.00
#
_symmetry.space_group_name_H-M   'P 1'
#
loop_
_entity.id
_entity.type
_entity.pdbx_description
1 polymer ?
#
loop_
_entity_poly.entity_id
_entity_poly.type
_entity_poly.pdbx_seq_one_letter_code
_entity_poly.pdbx_strand_id
1 'polypeptide(L)'
;MQAQEILRSLRLPEFDDLSQFFRNLPATALVGIGAFAAVVAYWFASRPKAVKPPCDLRMQSEEVEGLDGARRSVIGDSPQLLTHYYDDARTMYEVFRRGFSISENGPCLGFRKPKQPYQWLSYKEVAERAEALGSGLLQQGCKPCTEQFIGVFAQNRPEWIISELACYTYSMVVVPLYDTLGPGAIRYIVNTGTHQNPIISESSHATWEGSSPSASQ
;
A
#
# COMPACT_ATOMS: atom_id res chain seq x y z
N MET A 1 -12.40 34.86 -31.65
CA MET A 1 -13.01 34.20 -32.84
C MET A 1 -12.89 32.67 -32.84
N GLN A 2 -12.51 31.99 -31.75
CA GLN A 2 -12.20 30.55 -31.80
C GLN A 2 -13.26 29.64 -31.14
N ALA A 3 -14.11 30.16 -30.25
CA ALA A 3 -15.13 29.37 -29.55
C ALA A 3 -16.37 29.06 -30.42
N GLN A 4 -16.80 30.01 -31.28
CA GLN A 4 -17.98 29.84 -32.14
C GLN A 4 -17.77 28.78 -33.24
N GLU A 5 -16.55 28.64 -33.78
CA GLU A 5 -16.24 27.60 -34.77
C GLU A 5 -16.18 26.20 -34.15
N ILE A 6 -15.67 26.07 -32.93
CA ILE A 6 -15.65 24.79 -32.18
C ILE A 6 -17.07 24.34 -31.82
N LEU A 7 -17.95 25.27 -31.44
CA LEU A 7 -19.36 24.96 -31.17
C LEU A 7 -20.10 24.48 -32.43
N ARG A 8 -19.79 25.06 -33.60
CA ARG A 8 -20.37 24.63 -34.89
C ARG A 8 -19.87 23.27 -35.36
N SER A 9 -18.59 22.94 -35.14
CA SER A 9 -18.04 21.64 -35.54
C SER A 9 -18.59 20.47 -34.71
N LEU A 10 -19.08 20.73 -33.50
CA LEU A 10 -19.66 19.75 -32.59
C LEU A 10 -21.19 19.53 -32.79
N ARG A 11 -21.84 20.20 -33.75
CA ARG A 11 -23.31 20.20 -33.95
C ARG A 11 -24.10 20.38 -32.64
N LEU A 12 -23.61 21.21 -31.74
CA LEU A 12 -24.34 21.52 -30.51
C LEU A 12 -25.45 22.53 -30.85
N PRO A 13 -26.71 22.29 -30.45
CA PRO A 13 -27.79 23.24 -30.67
C PRO A 13 -27.48 24.59 -30.03
N GLU A 14 -27.95 25.68 -30.63
CA GLU A 14 -27.75 27.02 -30.08
C GLU A 14 -28.47 27.15 -28.72
N PHE A 15 -28.00 28.06 -27.85
CA PHE A 15 -28.54 28.21 -26.49
C PHE A 15 -30.05 28.48 -26.48
N ASP A 16 -30.57 29.18 -27.50
CA ASP A 16 -31.99 29.48 -27.64
C ASP A 16 -32.83 28.22 -27.95
N ASP A 17 -32.34 27.34 -28.83
CA ASP A 17 -32.98 26.05 -29.17
C ASP A 17 -33.07 25.14 -27.95
N LEU A 18 -32.03 25.11 -27.12
CA LEU A 18 -32.02 24.36 -25.87
C LEU A 18 -33.07 24.91 -24.90
N SER A 19 -33.14 26.23 -24.74
CA SER A 19 -34.09 26.87 -23.83
C SER A 19 -35.55 26.58 -24.23
N GLN A 20 -35.84 26.56 -25.53
CA GLN A 20 -37.17 26.28 -26.06
C GLN A 20 -37.51 24.79 -25.92
N PHE A 21 -36.53 23.91 -26.14
CA PHE A 21 -36.68 22.47 -25.90
C PHE A 21 -37.07 22.16 -24.45
N PHE A 22 -36.39 22.76 -23.47
CA PHE A 22 -36.73 22.56 -22.05
C PHE A 22 -38.10 23.12 -21.66
N ARG A 23 -38.55 24.22 -22.28
CA ARG A 23 -39.88 24.80 -22.05
C ARG A 23 -41.02 23.91 -22.55
N ASN A 24 -40.77 23.09 -23.56
CA ASN A 24 -41.77 22.20 -24.16
C ASN A 24 -41.91 20.85 -23.45
N LEU A 25 -41.09 20.56 -22.43
CA LEU A 25 -41.15 19.31 -21.68
C LEU A 25 -42.23 19.35 -20.58
N PRO A 26 -42.90 18.20 -20.31
CA PRO A 26 -43.79 18.11 -19.16
C PRO A 26 -43.01 18.25 -17.85
N ALA A 27 -43.66 18.77 -16.81
CA ALA A 27 -43.03 19.01 -15.50
C ALA A 27 -42.34 17.74 -14.94
N THR A 28 -42.91 16.56 -15.18
CA THR A 28 -42.33 15.26 -14.78
C THR A 28 -40.99 14.98 -15.46
N ALA A 29 -40.84 15.33 -16.74
CA ALA A 29 -39.59 15.17 -17.47
C ALA A 29 -38.51 16.16 -16.97
N LEU A 30 -38.88 17.41 -16.67
CA LEU A 30 -37.97 18.39 -16.08
C LEU A 30 -37.45 17.96 -14.71
N VAL A 31 -38.34 17.44 -13.85
CA VAL A 31 -37.95 16.86 -12.55
C VAL A 31 -37.02 15.66 -12.75
N GLY A 32 -37.30 14.78 -13.72
CA GLY A 32 -36.45 13.64 -14.06
C GLY A 32 -35.04 14.05 -14.51
N ILE A 33 -34.93 15.07 -15.37
CA ILE A 33 -33.65 15.62 -15.82
C ILE A 33 -32.89 16.25 -14.65
N GLY A 34 -33.57 17.03 -13.80
CA GLY A 34 -32.97 17.62 -12.60
C GLY A 34 -32.44 16.56 -11.63
N ALA A 35 -33.22 15.52 -11.36
CA ALA A 35 -32.81 14.41 -10.51
C ALA A 35 -31.60 13.65 -11.09
N PHE A 36 -31.60 13.37 -12.40
CA PHE A 36 -30.48 12.74 -13.08
C PHE A 36 -29.21 13.60 -13.02
N ALA A 37 -29.32 14.91 -13.30
CA ALA A 37 -28.21 15.84 -13.21
C ALA A 37 -27.62 15.90 -11.79
N ALA A 38 -28.47 15.91 -10.76
CA ALA A 38 -28.04 15.87 -9.37
C ALA A 38 -27.29 14.58 -9.01
N VAL A 39 -27.80 13.42 -9.45
CA VAL A 39 -27.13 12.12 -9.24
C VAL A 39 -25.77 12.08 -9.96
N VAL A 40 -25.70 12.54 -11.20
CA VAL A 40 -24.46 12.61 -11.97
C VAL A 40 -23.46 13.56 -11.30
N ALA A 41 -23.90 14.75 -10.87
CA ALA A 41 -23.05 15.70 -10.17
C ALA A 41 -22.52 15.11 -8.84
N TYR A 42 -23.39 14.45 -8.07
CA TYR A 42 -23.00 13.76 -6.84
C TYR A 42 -21.99 12.65 -7.11
N TRP A 43 -22.20 11.83 -8.15
CA TRP A 43 -21.25 10.78 -8.55
C TRP A 43 -19.91 11.36 -8.99
N PHE A 44 -19.89 12.44 -9.79
CA PHE A 44 -18.64 13.10 -10.17
C PHE A 44 -17.90 13.72 -8.98
N ALA A 45 -18.63 14.22 -7.97
CA ALA A 45 -18.05 14.78 -6.75
C ALA A 45 -17.53 13.70 -5.78
N SER A 46 -18.19 12.55 -5.70
CA SER A 46 -17.89 11.48 -4.74
C SER A 46 -17.05 10.33 -5.30
N ARG A 47 -16.91 10.22 -6.62
CA ARG A 47 -16.12 9.15 -7.24
C ARG A 47 -14.65 9.22 -6.80
N PRO A 48 -14.00 8.06 -6.59
CA PRO A 48 -12.56 8.01 -6.37
C PRO A 48 -11.82 8.70 -7.53
N LYS A 49 -10.90 9.61 -7.20
CA LYS A 49 -10.03 10.22 -8.19
C LYS A 49 -8.94 9.21 -8.56
N ALA A 50 -8.68 9.07 -9.86
CA ALA A 50 -7.55 8.27 -10.30
C ALA A 50 -6.26 8.85 -9.71
N VAL A 51 -5.46 8.00 -9.08
CA VAL A 51 -4.14 8.40 -8.56
C VAL A 51 -3.28 8.74 -9.77
N LYS A 52 -2.79 9.98 -9.83
CA LYS A 52 -1.84 10.37 -10.86
C LYS A 52 -0.47 9.80 -10.47
N PRO A 53 0.21 9.08 -11.39
CA PRO A 53 1.55 8.59 -11.09
C PRO A 53 2.50 9.78 -10.85
N PRO A 54 3.51 9.62 -9.99
CA PRO A 54 4.47 10.69 -9.68
C PRO A 54 5.37 11.05 -10.86
N CYS A 55 5.45 10.18 -11.88
CA CYS A 55 6.21 10.41 -13.10
C CYS A 55 5.50 9.77 -14.32
N ASP A 56 5.99 10.07 -15.52
CA ASP A 56 5.53 9.39 -16.74
C ASP A 56 5.94 7.90 -16.69
N LEU A 57 4.95 7.01 -16.80
CA LEU A 57 5.17 5.57 -16.78
C LEU A 57 6.00 5.06 -17.96
N ARG A 58 6.14 5.84 -19.03
CA ARG A 58 6.99 5.53 -20.18
C ARG A 58 8.43 5.99 -20.00
N MET A 59 8.70 6.80 -18.98
CA MET A 59 10.01 7.39 -18.69
C MET A 59 10.23 7.41 -17.18
N GLN A 60 10.49 6.24 -16.60
CA GLN A 60 10.65 6.08 -15.14
C GLN A 60 12.11 6.19 -14.66
N SER A 61 13.05 6.35 -15.60
CA SER A 61 14.46 6.55 -15.28
C SER A 61 15.15 7.38 -16.35
N GLU A 62 16.18 8.11 -15.96
CA GLU A 62 17.06 8.88 -16.83
C GLU A 62 18.52 8.44 -16.64
N GLU A 63 19.33 8.59 -17.68
CA GLU A 63 20.75 8.25 -17.61
C GLU A 63 21.52 9.31 -16.82
N VAL A 64 22.45 8.86 -15.97
CA VAL A 64 23.29 9.76 -15.19
C VAL A 64 24.49 10.15 -16.03
N GLU A 65 24.60 11.45 -16.31
CA GLU A 65 25.72 11.99 -17.09
C GLU A 65 27.07 11.55 -16.52
N GLY A 66 27.92 11.00 -17.38
CA GLY A 66 29.29 10.59 -17.03
C GLY A 66 29.43 9.27 -16.27
N LEU A 67 28.36 8.50 -16.06
CA LEU A 67 28.39 7.21 -15.35
C LEU A 67 28.10 5.98 -16.25
N ASP A 68 28.42 6.07 -17.54
CA ASP A 68 28.44 4.95 -18.51
C ASP A 68 27.24 4.00 -18.41
N GLY A 69 26.04 4.52 -18.71
CA GLY A 69 24.80 3.74 -18.70
C GLY A 69 24.13 3.57 -17.33
N ALA A 70 24.69 4.10 -16.24
CA ALA A 70 23.98 4.17 -14.96
C ALA A 70 22.70 5.02 -15.10
N ARG A 71 21.60 4.56 -14.49
CA ARG A 71 20.29 5.25 -14.55
C ARG A 71 19.80 5.61 -13.16
N ARG A 72 19.12 6.74 -13.03
CA ARG A 72 18.47 7.21 -11.80
C ARG A 72 16.97 7.40 -11.99
N SER A 73 16.25 7.46 -10.87
CA SER A 73 14.82 7.81 -10.87
C SER A 73 14.62 9.21 -11.45
N VAL A 74 13.56 9.39 -12.25
CA VAL A 74 13.08 10.71 -12.70
C VAL A 74 12.29 11.45 -11.61
N ILE A 75 12.10 10.80 -10.46
CA ILE A 75 11.39 11.38 -9.32
C ILE A 75 12.38 12.24 -8.52
N GLY A 76 12.14 13.54 -8.53
CA GLY A 76 12.94 14.55 -7.84
C GLY A 76 13.55 15.55 -8.83
N ASP A 77 13.57 16.83 -8.44
CA ASP A 77 14.07 17.92 -9.31
C ASP A 77 15.60 18.11 -9.20
N SER A 78 16.32 17.17 -8.58
CA SER A 78 17.72 17.32 -8.17
C SER A 78 18.56 16.11 -8.57
N PRO A 79 19.85 16.32 -8.92
CA PRO A 79 20.77 15.23 -9.16
C PRO A 79 21.16 14.45 -7.90
N GLN A 80 20.77 14.94 -6.71
CA GLN A 80 20.99 14.25 -5.44
C GLN A 80 20.06 13.05 -5.29
N LEU A 81 20.55 11.99 -4.65
CA LEU A 81 19.74 10.80 -4.36
C LEU A 81 18.59 11.16 -3.41
N LEU A 82 17.37 10.76 -3.76
CA LEU A 82 16.21 10.88 -2.90
C LEU A 82 16.40 9.99 -1.65
N THR A 83 16.53 10.61 -0.48
CA THR A 83 16.69 9.88 0.79
C THR A 83 15.37 9.60 1.50
N HIS A 84 14.36 10.45 1.28
CA HIS A 84 13.02 10.33 1.85
C HIS A 84 12.03 11.13 0.98
N TYR A 85 10.75 10.74 1.04
CA TYR A 85 9.67 11.44 0.32
C TYR A 85 9.05 12.58 1.12
N TYR A 86 8.98 12.41 2.45
CA TYR A 86 8.36 13.37 3.36
C TYR A 86 9.26 13.59 4.57
N ASP A 87 9.48 14.84 4.95
CA ASP A 87 10.38 15.19 6.05
C ASP A 87 9.97 14.56 7.38
N ASP A 88 8.66 14.32 7.57
CA ASP A 88 8.04 13.71 8.74
C ASP A 88 7.95 12.17 8.68
N ALA A 89 8.51 11.54 7.63
CA ALA A 89 8.52 10.09 7.47
C ALA A 89 9.84 9.58 6.91
N ARG A 90 10.79 9.29 7.81
CA ARG A 90 12.15 8.82 7.50
C ARG A 90 12.37 7.35 7.87
N THR A 91 11.48 6.78 8.68
CA THR A 91 11.46 5.35 9.03
C THR A 91 10.19 4.67 8.53
N MET A 92 10.21 3.34 8.38
CA MET A 92 9.02 2.58 8.00
C MET A 92 7.88 2.72 9.03
N TYR A 93 8.23 2.88 10.31
CA TYR A 93 7.26 3.20 11.36
C TYR A 93 6.58 4.55 11.09
N GLU A 94 7.36 5.61 10.84
CA GLU A 94 6.81 6.94 10.55
C GLU A 94 5.99 6.97 9.26
N VAL A 95 6.39 6.22 8.23
CA VAL A 95 5.61 6.05 6.99
C VAL A 95 4.23 5.48 7.31
N PHE A 96 4.14 4.44 8.14
CA PHE A 96 2.86 3.87 8.55
C PHE A 96 2.05 4.85 9.41
N ARG A 97 2.68 5.54 10.37
CA ARG A 97 2.02 6.56 11.22
C ARG A 97 1.49 7.74 10.41
N ARG A 98 2.23 8.19 9.40
CA ARG A 98 1.78 9.21 8.45
C ARG A 98 0.56 8.73 7.68
N GLY A 99 0.60 7.50 7.14
CA GLY A 99 -0.54 6.86 6.48
C GLY A 99 -1.79 6.80 7.37
N PHE A 100 -1.60 6.47 8.66
CA PHE A 100 -2.69 6.47 9.64
C PHE A 100 -3.27 7.88 9.84
N SER A 101 -2.42 8.90 10.00
CA SER A 101 -2.85 10.28 10.21
C SER A 101 -3.62 10.86 9.02
N ILE A 102 -3.14 10.64 7.79
CA ILE A 102 -3.74 11.25 6.59
C ILE A 102 -4.98 10.50 6.08
N SER A 103 -5.14 9.23 6.49
CA SER A 103 -6.28 8.41 6.07
C SER A 103 -7.51 8.56 6.97
N GLU A 104 -7.40 9.29 8.09
CA GLU A 104 -8.47 9.43 9.09
C GLU A 104 -9.01 8.06 9.56
N ASN A 105 -8.10 7.10 9.81
CA ASN A 105 -8.43 5.71 10.15
C ASN A 105 -9.18 4.94 9.04
N GLY A 106 -8.91 5.26 7.77
CA GLY A 106 -9.49 4.56 6.63
C GLY A 106 -9.02 3.10 6.45
N PRO A 107 -9.45 2.44 5.37
CA PRO A 107 -8.98 1.09 5.01
C PRO A 107 -7.45 1.03 4.85
N CYS A 108 -6.83 0.01 5.46
CA CYS A 108 -5.38 -0.21 5.46
C CYS A 108 -5.02 -1.52 4.76
N LEU A 109 -5.42 -2.67 5.31
CA LEU A 109 -5.08 -3.99 4.76
C LEU A 109 -6.33 -4.71 4.26
N GLY A 110 -6.35 -4.98 2.95
CA GLY A 110 -7.45 -5.67 2.28
C GLY A 110 -7.18 -7.17 2.12
N PHE A 111 -8.15 -8.01 2.46
CA PHE A 111 -8.10 -9.45 2.22
C PHE A 111 -9.46 -9.96 1.73
N ARG A 112 -9.45 -11.07 1.01
CA ARG A 112 -10.68 -11.72 0.55
C ARG A 112 -10.51 -13.21 0.40
N LYS A 113 -11.62 -13.93 0.57
CA LYS A 113 -11.72 -15.30 0.10
C LYS A 113 -11.93 -15.32 -1.42
N PRO A 114 -11.56 -16.40 -2.12
CA PRO A 114 -11.85 -16.53 -3.55
C PRO A 114 -13.32 -16.24 -3.86
N LYS A 115 -13.57 -15.43 -4.90
CA LYS A 115 -14.92 -15.03 -5.36
C LYS A 115 -15.77 -14.26 -4.33
N GLN A 116 -15.19 -13.79 -3.23
CA GLN A 116 -15.85 -12.93 -2.25
C GLN A 116 -15.35 -11.48 -2.37
N PRO A 117 -16.13 -10.47 -1.90
CA PRO A 117 -15.67 -9.09 -1.84
C PRO A 117 -14.50 -8.93 -0.86
N TYR A 118 -13.73 -7.86 -1.04
CA TYR A 118 -12.68 -7.46 -0.10
C TYR A 118 -13.25 -7.05 1.25
N GLN A 119 -12.61 -7.54 2.30
CA GLN A 119 -12.73 -7.07 3.67
C GLN A 119 -11.48 -6.27 4.00
N TRP A 120 -11.62 -5.26 4.85
CA TRP A 120 -10.55 -4.31 5.15
C TRP A 120 -10.35 -4.20 6.65
N LEU A 121 -9.09 -4.22 7.09
CA LEU A 121 -8.69 -3.74 8.40
C LEU A 121 -8.43 -2.24 8.30
N SER A 122 -8.92 -1.48 9.26
CA SER A 122 -8.59 -0.06 9.43
C SER A 122 -7.15 0.13 9.91
N TYR A 123 -6.57 1.32 9.71
CA TYR A 123 -5.23 1.63 10.21
C TYR A 123 -5.11 1.45 11.73
N LYS A 124 -6.15 1.79 12.50
CA LYS A 124 -6.18 1.60 13.95
C LYS A 124 -6.11 0.13 14.34
N GLU A 125 -6.91 -0.73 13.70
CA GLU A 125 -6.87 -2.17 13.97
C GLU A 125 -5.49 -2.78 13.64
N VAL A 126 -4.86 -2.33 12.56
CA VAL A 126 -3.52 -2.77 12.18
C VAL A 126 -2.48 -2.28 13.19
N ALA A 127 -2.55 -1.01 13.60
CA ALA A 127 -1.64 -0.42 14.58
C ALA A 127 -1.72 -1.13 15.94
N GLU A 128 -2.93 -1.34 16.46
CA GLU A 128 -3.18 -2.01 17.74
C GLU A 128 -2.66 -3.46 17.73
N ARG A 129 -2.88 -4.19 16.62
CA ARG A 129 -2.36 -5.55 16.47
C ARG A 129 -0.83 -5.60 16.36
N ALA A 130 -0.23 -4.66 15.64
CA ALA A 130 1.22 -4.56 15.51
C ALA A 130 1.87 -4.23 16.86
N GLU A 131 1.29 -3.29 17.62
CA GLU A 131 1.75 -2.92 18.96
C GLU A 131 1.63 -4.08 19.95
N ALA A 132 0.50 -4.79 19.96
CA ALA A 132 0.28 -5.95 20.81
C ALA A 132 1.26 -7.10 20.49
N LEU A 133 1.43 -7.42 19.20
CA LEU A 133 2.37 -8.46 18.76
C LEU A 133 3.81 -8.09 19.11
N GLY A 134 4.22 -6.86 18.82
CA GLY A 134 5.56 -6.37 19.12
C GLY A 134 5.88 -6.34 20.61
N SER A 135 4.91 -5.94 21.45
CA SER A 135 5.01 -6.06 22.92
C SER A 135 5.23 -7.50 23.37
N GLY A 136 4.51 -8.45 22.75
CA GLY A 136 4.70 -9.88 22.99
C GLY A 136 6.10 -10.36 22.60
N LEU A 137 6.64 -9.92 21.46
CA LEU A 137 7.99 -10.25 21.02
C LEU A 137 9.05 -9.75 22.01
N LEU A 138 8.91 -8.51 22.49
CA LEU A 138 9.80 -7.97 23.55
C LEU A 138 9.73 -8.81 24.82
N GLN A 139 8.52 -9.20 25.25
CA GLN A 139 8.33 -10.05 26.43
C GLN A 139 8.98 -11.43 26.26
N GLN A 140 9.01 -11.97 25.04
CA GLN A 140 9.70 -13.23 24.71
C GLN A 140 11.22 -13.07 24.55
N GLY A 141 11.78 -11.88 24.80
CA GLY A 141 13.22 -11.64 24.77
C GLY A 141 13.78 -11.20 23.42
N CYS A 142 12.91 -10.85 22.45
CA CYS A 142 13.36 -10.15 21.25
C CYS A 142 13.88 -8.76 21.62
N LYS A 143 14.94 -8.31 20.95
CA LYS A 143 15.64 -7.06 21.28
C LYS A 143 15.46 -6.01 20.18
N PRO A 144 15.30 -4.74 20.55
CA PRO A 144 15.34 -3.61 19.61
C PRO A 144 16.79 -3.36 19.16
N CYS A 145 17.32 -4.19 18.24
CA CYS A 145 18.70 -4.06 17.76
C CYS A 145 18.86 -4.58 16.32
N THR A 146 20.00 -4.24 15.70
CA THR A 146 20.30 -4.57 14.30
C THR A 146 20.95 -5.94 14.10
N GLU A 147 21.36 -6.58 15.19
CA GLU A 147 22.09 -7.85 15.19
C GLU A 147 21.17 -9.06 15.39
N GLN A 148 19.95 -8.83 15.89
CA GLN A 148 18.91 -9.85 16.02
C GLN A 148 17.88 -9.70 14.92
N PHE A 149 17.56 -10.81 14.27
CA PHE A 149 16.58 -10.88 13.19
C PHE A 149 15.33 -11.63 13.66
N ILE A 150 14.18 -11.34 13.08
CA ILE A 150 12.90 -12.00 13.36
C ILE A 150 12.38 -12.58 12.04
N GLY A 151 12.40 -13.90 11.93
CA GLY A 151 11.89 -14.58 10.75
C GLY A 151 10.36 -14.53 10.72
N VAL A 152 9.76 -14.18 9.59
CA VAL A 152 8.30 -14.25 9.40
C VAL A 152 8.01 -15.21 8.26
N PHE A 153 7.47 -16.38 8.61
CA PHE A 153 7.10 -17.45 7.69
C PHE A 153 5.57 -17.55 7.55
N ALA A 154 5.02 -16.86 6.56
CA ALA A 154 3.61 -16.95 6.22
C ALA A 154 3.35 -16.60 4.75
N GLN A 155 2.22 -17.08 4.23
CA GLN A 155 1.75 -16.71 2.89
C GLN A 155 1.27 -15.25 2.84
N ASN A 156 0.97 -14.74 1.63
CA ASN A 156 0.47 -13.38 1.45
C ASN A 156 -0.88 -13.17 2.15
N ARG A 157 -0.84 -12.55 3.34
CA ARG A 157 -2.00 -12.30 4.21
C ARG A 157 -1.77 -11.06 5.09
N PRO A 158 -2.83 -10.43 5.62
CA PRO A 158 -2.70 -9.25 6.47
C PRO A 158 -1.78 -9.45 7.68
N GLU A 159 -1.81 -10.64 8.28
CA GLU A 159 -1.02 -10.97 9.45
C GLU A 159 0.48 -10.90 9.19
N TRP A 160 0.94 -11.20 7.96
CA TRP A 160 2.33 -11.06 7.57
C TRP A 160 2.78 -9.59 7.66
N ILE A 161 1.98 -8.68 7.12
CA ILE A 161 2.25 -7.23 7.18
C ILE A 161 2.16 -6.71 8.62
N ILE A 162 1.22 -7.23 9.42
CA ILE A 162 1.11 -6.88 10.85
C ILE A 162 2.37 -7.31 11.61
N SER A 163 2.94 -8.49 11.32
CA SER A 163 4.20 -8.95 11.90
C SER A 163 5.39 -8.08 11.50
N GLU A 164 5.45 -7.65 10.24
CA GLU A 164 6.45 -6.70 9.77
C GLU A 164 6.34 -5.34 10.48
N LEU A 165 5.13 -4.78 10.58
CA LEU A 165 4.86 -3.53 11.29
C LEU A 165 5.15 -3.64 12.79
N ALA A 166 4.93 -4.80 13.41
CA ALA A 166 5.30 -5.05 14.80
C ALA A 166 6.82 -4.92 14.99
N CYS A 167 7.61 -5.44 14.05
CA CYS A 167 9.07 -5.31 14.09
C CYS A 167 9.50 -3.83 13.97
N TYR A 168 8.94 -3.09 13.01
CA TYR A 168 9.25 -1.66 12.84
C TYR A 168 8.87 -0.82 14.05
N THR A 169 7.73 -1.12 14.69
CA THR A 169 7.23 -0.39 15.87
C THR A 169 8.21 -0.44 17.04
N TYR A 170 8.97 -1.53 17.17
CA TYR A 170 9.92 -1.74 18.25
C TYR A 170 11.37 -1.85 17.78
N SER A 171 11.72 -1.26 16.63
CA SER A 171 13.12 -1.23 16.12
C SER A 171 13.77 -2.61 16.01
N MET A 172 13.00 -3.64 15.65
CA MET A 172 13.47 -5.00 15.41
C MET A 172 13.62 -5.25 13.92
N VAL A 173 14.57 -6.11 13.53
CA VAL A 173 14.82 -6.44 12.12
C VAL A 173 13.99 -7.65 11.70
N VAL A 174 13.16 -7.49 10.68
CA VAL A 174 12.32 -8.56 10.12
C VAL A 174 13.01 -9.24 8.93
N VAL A 175 12.86 -10.56 8.82
CA VAL A 175 13.35 -11.37 7.69
C VAL A 175 12.18 -12.14 7.06
N PRO A 176 11.81 -11.84 5.80
CA PRO A 176 10.77 -12.57 5.08
C PRO A 176 11.22 -14.01 4.78
N LEU A 177 10.38 -14.99 5.13
CA LEU A 177 10.54 -16.37 4.73
C LEU A 177 9.30 -16.79 3.92
N TYR A 178 9.49 -17.10 2.63
CA TYR A 178 8.40 -17.52 1.74
C TYR A 178 8.54 -19.01 1.40
N ASP A 179 7.41 -19.72 1.37
CA ASP A 179 7.32 -21.14 0.99
C ASP A 179 7.78 -21.40 -0.45
N THR A 180 7.59 -20.43 -1.35
CA THR A 180 7.99 -20.48 -2.75
C THR A 180 9.50 -20.54 -3.00
N LEU A 181 10.34 -20.19 -2.01
CA LEU A 181 11.80 -20.27 -2.11
C LEU A 181 12.31 -21.71 -2.06
N GLY A 182 11.50 -22.63 -1.56
CA GLY A 182 11.85 -24.02 -1.36
C GLY A 182 12.66 -24.28 -0.07
N PRO A 183 12.65 -25.52 0.44
CA PRO A 183 13.21 -25.84 1.76
C PRO A 183 14.72 -25.57 1.89
N GLY A 184 15.48 -25.73 0.81
CA GLY A 184 16.92 -25.50 0.80
C GLY A 184 17.28 -24.03 1.03
N ALA A 185 16.57 -23.12 0.35
CA ALA A 185 16.76 -21.68 0.52
C ALA A 185 16.31 -21.21 1.91
N ILE A 186 15.17 -21.71 2.41
CA ILE A 186 14.71 -21.40 3.77
C ILE A 186 15.75 -21.84 4.81
N ARG A 187 16.26 -23.09 4.70
CA ARG A 187 17.32 -23.57 5.58
C ARG A 187 18.57 -22.71 5.51
N TYR A 188 18.98 -22.31 4.30
CA TYR A 188 20.12 -21.43 4.12
C TYR A 188 19.91 -20.08 4.80
N ILE A 189 18.76 -19.42 4.60
CA ILE A 189 18.44 -18.13 5.23
C ILE A 189 18.39 -18.29 6.75
N VAL A 190 17.75 -19.33 7.26
CA VAL A 190 17.63 -19.54 8.70
C VAL A 190 19.00 -19.76 9.34
N ASN A 191 19.86 -20.49 8.66
CA ASN A 191 21.23 -20.67 9.10
C ASN A 191 21.99 -19.35 8.98
N THR A 192 22.16 -18.78 7.80
CA THR A 192 23.02 -17.61 7.58
C THR A 192 22.53 -16.33 8.28
N GLY A 193 21.22 -16.10 8.33
CA GLY A 193 20.63 -14.84 8.78
C GLY A 193 19.87 -14.91 10.10
N THR A 194 19.55 -16.10 10.62
CA THR A 194 18.69 -16.22 11.82
C THR A 194 19.17 -17.29 12.81
N HIS A 195 20.47 -17.51 12.96
CA HIS A 195 20.99 -18.44 13.98
C HIS A 195 20.44 -18.07 15.38
N GLN A 196 19.60 -18.95 15.95
CA GLN A 196 18.91 -18.80 17.26
C GLN A 196 17.90 -17.65 17.36
N ASN A 197 17.41 -17.16 16.23
CA ASN A 197 16.50 -16.04 16.19
C ASN A 197 15.02 -16.50 16.14
N PRO A 198 14.10 -15.75 16.77
CA PRO A 198 12.69 -16.12 16.84
C PRO A 198 12.03 -16.12 15.46
N ILE A 199 11.16 -17.11 15.22
CA ILE A 199 10.38 -17.23 14.00
C ILE A 199 8.89 -17.11 14.34
N ILE A 200 8.21 -16.18 13.68
CA ILE A 200 6.76 -16.08 13.63
C ILE A 200 6.29 -16.93 12.45
N SER A 201 5.52 -17.97 12.71
CA SER A 201 4.97 -18.83 11.67
C SER A 201 3.46 -18.95 11.77
N GLU A 202 2.80 -19.12 10.63
CA GLU A 202 1.40 -19.55 10.64
C GLU A 202 1.25 -20.96 11.25
N SER A 203 0.14 -21.19 11.96
CA SER A 203 -0.11 -22.40 12.76
C SER A 203 -0.24 -23.69 11.94
N SER A 204 -0.34 -23.61 10.62
CA SER A 204 -0.39 -24.76 9.70
C SER A 204 0.92 -25.55 9.64
N HIS A 205 2.05 -24.98 10.11
CA HIS A 205 3.37 -25.59 10.05
C HIS A 205 4.12 -25.65 11.39
N ALA A 206 3.42 -25.46 12.51
CA ALA A 206 4.01 -25.53 13.85
C ALA A 206 4.32 -26.99 14.28
N THR A 207 5.26 -27.64 13.60
CA THR A 207 5.98 -28.82 14.08
C THR A 207 7.45 -28.61 13.79
N TRP A 208 8.10 -27.75 14.59
CA TRP A 208 9.56 -27.67 14.60
C TRP A 208 10.06 -28.43 15.82
N GLU A 209 10.42 -29.70 15.64
CA GLU A 209 11.19 -30.45 16.61
C GLU A 209 12.60 -29.86 16.64
N GLY A 210 12.86 -29.04 17.66
CA GLY A 210 14.19 -28.54 17.93
C GLY A 210 15.16 -29.70 18.07
N SER A 211 16.23 -29.66 17.29
CA SER A 211 17.33 -30.59 17.44
C SER A 211 17.94 -30.34 18.82
N SER A 212 17.73 -31.26 19.76
CA SER A 212 18.47 -31.31 21.01
C SER A 212 19.96 -31.26 20.69
N PRO A 213 20.79 -30.48 21.42
CA PRO A 213 22.22 -30.58 21.28
C PRO A 213 22.62 -32.01 21.66
N SER A 214 23.23 -32.73 20.72
CA SER A 214 23.90 -33.98 21.01
C SER A 214 24.96 -33.72 22.07
N ALA A 215 24.70 -34.18 23.30
CA ALA A 215 25.75 -34.31 24.29
C ALA A 215 26.76 -35.36 23.79
N SER A 216 27.95 -34.90 23.42
CA SER A 216 29.11 -35.74 23.19
C SER A 216 30.31 -35.15 23.92
N GLN A 217 30.39 -35.43 25.22
CA GLN A 217 31.48 -36.14 25.93
C GLN A 217 31.27 -35.99 27.44
#